data_AF-A0A0K8UVE9-F1
#
_entry.id   AF-A0A0K8UVE9-F1
#
_cell.length_a   1.000
_cell.length_b   1.000
_cell.length_c   1.000
_cell.angle_alpha   90.00
_cell.angle_beta   90.00
_cell.angle_gamma   90.00
#
_symmetry.space_group_name_H-M   'P 1'
#
loop_
_entity.id
_entity.type
_entity.pdbx_description
1 polymer ?
#
loop_
_entity_poly.entity_id
_entity_poly.type
_entity_poly.pdbx_seq_one_letter_code
_entity_poly.pdbx_strand_id
1 'polypeptide(L)'
;MTSSVISSVLPAFLSLFIGPWSDKFGRRPVLVATFSAGFIGHSITTILAAISLLTPLNPWVYILSNVPLALTGGTCALITMVFCLVSDVSDEGGKARRMFFVDGALGIGMLIGNVISSYILAGTGTIGVFTIAASIDLLALLYLLFFVDESLQIQHERK
;
A
#
# COMPACT_ATOMS: atom_id res chain seq x y z
N MET A 1 -18.63 2.21 -13.21
CA MET A 1 -19.29 1.92 -11.91
C MET A 1 -19.07 0.48 -11.49
N THR A 2 -19.34 -0.52 -12.32
CA THR A 2 -19.11 -1.95 -12.01
C THR A 2 -17.65 -2.30 -11.67
N SER A 3 -16.69 -1.75 -12.42
CA SER A 3 -15.25 -1.93 -12.17
C SER A 3 -14.80 -1.36 -10.81
N SER A 4 -15.35 -0.21 -10.40
CA SER A 4 -15.04 0.42 -9.12
C SER A 4 -15.58 -0.38 -7.94
N VAL A 5 -16.81 -0.91 -8.05
CA VAL A 5 -17.40 -1.72 -6.98
C VAL A 5 -16.59 -2.99 -6.75
N ILE A 6 -16.18 -3.69 -7.82
CA ILE A 6 -15.37 -4.91 -7.68
C ILE A 6 -13.99 -4.58 -7.10
N SER A 7 -13.38 -3.49 -7.54
CA SER A 7 -12.05 -3.09 -7.08
C SER A 7 -12.02 -2.53 -5.65
N SER A 8 -13.18 -2.20 -5.06
CA SER A 8 -13.27 -1.68 -3.69
C SER A 8 -13.90 -2.66 -2.70
N VAL A 9 -14.88 -3.46 -3.13
CA VAL A 9 -15.55 -4.45 -2.27
C VAL A 9 -14.65 -5.65 -2.01
N LEU A 10 -13.92 -6.15 -3.01
CA LEU A 10 -13.03 -7.30 -2.85
C LEU A 10 -11.90 -7.04 -1.83
N PRO A 11 -11.14 -5.93 -1.93
CA PRO A 11 -10.13 -5.61 -0.93
C PRO A 11 -10.73 -5.32 0.44
N ALA A 12 -11.91 -4.70 0.53
CA ALA A 12 -12.55 -4.43 1.82
C ALA A 12 -12.98 -5.72 2.53
N PHE A 13 -13.39 -6.73 1.78
CA PHE A 13 -13.70 -8.04 2.35
C PHE A 13 -12.44 -8.77 2.80
N LEU A 14 -11.38 -8.72 1.99
CA LEU A 14 -10.09 -9.36 2.28
C LEU A 14 -9.31 -8.65 3.42
N SER A 15 -9.44 -7.33 3.54
CA SER A 15 -8.83 -6.55 4.63
C SER A 15 -9.35 -6.97 6.00
N LEU A 16 -10.63 -7.37 6.08
CA LEU A 16 -11.25 -7.89 7.30
C LEU A 16 -10.57 -9.17 7.79
N PHE A 17 -10.05 -10.00 6.87
CA PHE A 17 -9.32 -11.23 7.20
C PHE A 17 -7.82 -10.98 7.44
N ILE A 18 -7.24 -9.97 6.78
CA ILE A 18 -5.84 -9.60 6.99
C ILE A 18 -5.59 -9.07 8.41
N GLY A 19 -6.55 -8.40 9.05
CA GLY A 19 -6.42 -7.90 10.42
C GLY A 19 -6.10 -9.01 11.45
N PRO A 20 -6.97 -10.03 11.61
CA PRO A 20 -6.72 -11.17 12.50
C PRO A 20 -5.48 -11.98 12.10
N TRP A 21 -5.14 -12.03 10.81
CA TRP A 21 -3.97 -12.73 10.32
C TRP A 21 -2.67 -12.00 10.68
N SER A 22 -2.66 -10.67 10.59
CA SER A 22 -1.58 -9.80 11.07
C SER A 22 -1.31 -9.96 12.56
N ASP A 23 -2.36 -9.96 13.37
CA ASP A 23 -2.20 -10.08 14.83
C ASP A 23 -1.63 -11.45 15.24
N LYS A 24 -1.75 -12.47 14.39
CA LYS A 24 -1.24 -13.83 14.66
C LYS A 24 0.15 -14.12 14.07
N PHE A 25 0.49 -13.54 12.92
CA PHE A 25 1.74 -13.82 12.19
C PHE A 25 2.82 -12.74 12.33
N GLY A 26 2.52 -11.65 13.04
CA GLY A 26 3.44 -10.52 13.21
C GLY A 26 3.13 -9.38 12.25
N ARG A 27 3.29 -8.14 12.72
CA ARG A 27 2.93 -6.93 11.97
C ARG A 27 3.90 -6.61 10.82
N ARG A 28 5.17 -6.98 10.96
CA ARG A 28 6.24 -6.76 9.96
C ARG A 28 6.05 -7.55 8.67
N PRO A 29 5.85 -8.89 8.68
CA PRO A 29 5.69 -9.67 7.45
C PRO A 29 4.46 -9.26 6.65
N VAL A 30 3.36 -8.85 7.32
CA VAL A 30 2.17 -8.34 6.62
C VAL A 30 2.44 -6.99 5.96
N LEU A 31 3.12 -6.06 6.63
CA LEU A 31 3.52 -4.77 6.04
C LEU A 31 4.43 -4.96 4.82
N VAL A 32 5.44 -5.83 4.92
CA VAL A 32 6.33 -6.15 3.80
C VAL A 32 5.56 -6.80 2.66
N ALA A 33 4.64 -7.73 2.95
CA ALA A 33 3.81 -8.38 1.94
C ALA A 33 2.93 -7.36 1.19
N THR A 34 2.29 -6.43 1.91
CA THR A 34 1.43 -5.41 1.28
C THR A 34 2.22 -4.42 0.44
N PHE A 35 3.38 -3.95 0.90
CA PHE A 35 4.25 -3.09 0.09
C PHE A 35 4.83 -3.84 -1.13
N SER A 36 5.17 -5.12 -0.97
CA SER A 36 5.62 -5.96 -2.10
C SER A 36 4.51 -6.15 -3.13
N ALA A 37 3.28 -6.38 -2.69
CA ALA A 37 2.12 -6.50 -3.55
C ALA A 37 1.77 -5.18 -4.26
N GLY A 38 1.93 -4.04 -3.58
CA GLY A 38 1.81 -2.70 -4.18
C GLY A 38 2.85 -2.49 -5.28
N PHE A 39 4.12 -2.78 -5.00
CA PHE A 39 5.19 -2.70 -6.00
C PHE A 39 4.93 -3.59 -7.22
N ILE A 40 4.50 -4.83 -7.00
CA ILE A 40 4.14 -5.76 -8.07
C ILE A 40 2.95 -5.22 -8.87
N GLY A 41 1.91 -4.71 -8.20
CA GLY A 41 0.75 -4.10 -8.84
C GLY A 41 1.11 -2.92 -9.74
N HIS A 42 1.92 -1.98 -9.24
CA HIS A 42 2.40 -0.83 -10.00
C HIS A 42 3.35 -1.21 -11.14
N SER A 43 4.16 -2.25 -10.96
CA SER A 43 4.99 -2.80 -12.03
C SER A 43 4.12 -3.38 -13.16
N ILE A 44 3.09 -4.14 -12.81
CA ILE A 44 2.15 -4.70 -13.79
C ILE A 44 1.36 -3.59 -14.50
N THR A 45 0.89 -2.55 -13.81
CA THR A 45 0.24 -1.41 -14.47
C THR A 45 1.19 -0.66 -15.39
N THR A 46 2.47 -0.51 -15.04
CA THR A 46 3.47 0.12 -15.91
C THR A 46 3.65 -0.66 -17.21
N ILE A 47 3.77 -2.00 -17.13
CA ILE A 47 3.88 -2.87 -18.31
C ILE A 47 2.61 -2.77 -19.15
N LEU A 48 1.44 -2.79 -18.51
CA LEU A 48 0.17 -2.72 -19.23
C LEU A 48 -0.05 -1.37 -19.90
N ALA A 49 0.34 -0.27 -19.25
CA ALA A 49 0.32 1.07 -19.82
C ALA A 49 1.25 1.18 -21.05
N ALA A 50 2.42 0.52 -21.01
CA ALA A 50 3.32 0.45 -22.16
C ALA A 50 2.70 -0.31 -23.34
N ILE A 51 2.04 -1.45 -23.09
CA ILE A 51 1.34 -2.22 -24.13
C ILE A 51 0.13 -1.43 -24.69
N SER A 52 -0.52 -0.62 -23.85
CA SER A 52 -1.68 0.19 -24.22
C SER A 52 -1.34 1.33 -25.18
N LEU A 53 -0.07 1.73 -25.26
CA LEU A 53 0.43 2.69 -26.25
C LEU A 53 0.62 2.06 -27.64
N LEU A 54 0.89 0.75 -27.71
CA LEU A 54 1.08 0.03 -28.98
C LEU A 54 -0.23 -0.55 -29.53
N THR A 55 -1.17 -0.89 -28.66
CA THR A 55 -2.45 -1.52 -29.02
C THR A 55 -3.57 -1.04 -28.10
N PRO A 56 -4.78 -0.74 -28.63
CA PRO A 56 -5.92 -0.36 -27.80
C PRO A 56 -6.32 -1.57 -26.93
N LEU A 57 -5.86 -1.55 -25.68
CA LEU A 57 -6.13 -2.59 -24.70
C LEU A 57 -7.50 -2.40 -24.05
N ASN A 58 -8.15 -3.52 -23.75
CA ASN A 58 -9.44 -3.52 -23.08
C ASN A 58 -9.27 -3.02 -21.63
N PRO A 59 -10.08 -2.08 -21.13
CA PRO A 59 -9.94 -1.52 -19.78
C PRO A 59 -10.05 -2.56 -18.65
N TRP A 60 -10.62 -3.73 -18.93
CA TRP A 60 -10.68 -4.86 -17.98
C TRP A 60 -9.31 -5.41 -17.58
N VAL A 61 -8.29 -5.27 -18.42
CA VAL A 61 -6.95 -5.82 -18.11
C VAL A 61 -6.28 -5.06 -16.96
N TYR A 62 -6.64 -3.78 -16.74
CA TYR A 62 -6.14 -2.99 -15.60
C TYR A 62 -6.68 -3.47 -14.25
N ILE A 63 -7.80 -4.21 -14.24
CA ILE A 63 -8.33 -4.82 -13.00
C ILE A 63 -7.37 -5.90 -12.49
N LEU A 64 -6.66 -6.59 -13.39
CA LEU A 64 -5.70 -7.63 -13.03
C LEU A 64 -4.53 -7.07 -12.20
N SER A 65 -4.10 -5.84 -12.49
CA SER A 65 -3.03 -5.18 -11.77
C SER A 65 -3.40 -4.80 -10.33
N ASN A 66 -4.70 -4.68 -10.03
CA ASN A 66 -5.20 -4.40 -8.68
C ASN A 66 -5.37 -5.68 -7.84
N VAL A 67 -5.32 -6.87 -8.46
CA VAL A 67 -5.49 -8.14 -7.76
C VAL A 67 -4.43 -8.37 -6.68
N PRO A 68 -3.11 -8.16 -6.93
CA PRO A 68 -2.09 -8.34 -5.90
C PRO A 68 -2.35 -7.46 -4.67
N LEU A 69 -2.66 -6.18 -4.89
CA LEU A 69 -2.94 -5.22 -3.82
C LEU A 69 -4.22 -5.59 -3.06
N ALA A 70 -5.25 -6.04 -3.78
CA ALA A 70 -6.51 -6.48 -3.19
C ALA A 70 -6.33 -7.74 -2.30
N LEU A 71 -5.50 -8.69 -2.74
CA LEU A 71 -5.19 -9.91 -2.00
C LEU A 71 -4.48 -9.65 -0.67
N THR A 72 -3.66 -8.60 -0.60
CA THR A 72 -2.99 -8.18 0.64
C THR A 72 -3.84 -7.28 1.54
N GLY A 73 -5.15 -7.13 1.27
CA GLY A 73 -6.07 -6.34 2.08
C GLY A 73 -6.16 -4.86 1.68
N GLY A 74 -5.51 -4.47 0.59
CA GLY A 74 -5.59 -3.14 0.02
C GLY A 74 -5.01 -2.03 0.91
N THR A 75 -5.24 -0.79 0.48
CA THR A 75 -4.72 0.41 1.15
C THR A 75 -5.29 0.59 2.56
N CYS A 76 -6.53 0.14 2.81
CA CYS A 76 -7.14 0.22 4.13
C CYS A 76 -6.39 -0.63 5.15
N ALA A 77 -6.06 -1.88 4.82
CA ALA A 77 -5.25 -2.72 5.69
C ALA A 77 -3.88 -2.11 5.94
N LEU A 78 -3.23 -1.57 4.91
CA LEU A 78 -1.93 -0.92 5.04
C LEU A 78 -1.97 0.23 6.06
N ILE A 79 -2.97 1.12 5.95
CA ILE A 79 -3.13 2.25 6.85
C ILE A 79 -3.35 1.74 8.29
N THR A 80 -4.26 0.79 8.50
CA THR A 80 -4.50 0.19 9.81
C THR A 80 -3.22 -0.40 10.41
N MET A 81 -2.44 -1.12 9.61
CA MET A 81 -1.17 -1.73 10.04
C MET A 81 -0.14 -0.69 10.46
N VAL A 82 -0.03 0.43 9.74
CA VAL A 82 0.87 1.53 10.11
C VAL A 82 0.43 2.18 11.42
N PHE A 83 -0.88 2.41 11.62
CA PHE A 83 -1.38 2.94 12.89
C PHE A 83 -1.16 1.98 14.06
N CYS A 84 -1.33 0.67 13.82
CA CYS A 84 -1.02 -0.39 14.79
C CYS A 84 0.47 -0.41 15.15
N LEU A 85 1.37 -0.33 14.16
CA LEU A 85 2.83 -0.27 14.39
C LEU A 85 3.21 0.96 15.23
N VAL A 86 2.68 2.12 14.86
CA VAL A 86 2.94 3.38 15.59
C VAL A 86 2.37 3.32 16.99
N SER A 87 1.20 2.70 17.17
CA SER A 87 0.60 2.44 18.47
C SER A 87 1.50 1.61 19.38
N ASP A 88 2.13 0.56 18.86
CA ASP A 88 2.96 -0.34 19.66
C ASP A 88 4.29 0.29 20.09
N VAL A 89 4.88 1.11 19.21
CA VAL A 89 6.18 1.77 19.48
C VAL A 89 6.01 3.00 20.38
N SER A 90 4.77 3.42 20.68
CA SER A 90 4.48 4.65 21.41
C SER A 90 4.10 4.42 22.87
N ASP A 91 4.77 5.15 23.75
CA ASP A 91 4.41 5.25 25.17
C ASP A 91 3.01 5.86 25.37
N GLU A 92 2.35 5.47 26.47
CA GLU A 92 0.98 5.83 26.81
C GLU A 92 0.72 7.35 26.80
N GLY A 93 1.70 8.16 27.21
CA GLY A 93 1.58 9.63 27.22
C GLY A 93 1.79 10.33 25.87
N GLY A 94 2.44 9.66 24.90
CA GLY A 94 2.85 10.25 23.61
C GLY A 94 2.13 9.70 22.38
N LYS A 95 1.32 8.65 22.56
CA LYS A 95 0.64 7.91 21.48
C LYS A 95 -0.23 8.79 20.59
N ALA A 96 -1.09 9.62 21.17
CA ALA A 96 -1.98 10.49 20.42
C ALA A 96 -1.22 11.49 19.53
N ARG A 97 -0.10 12.03 20.04
CA ARG A 97 0.75 12.97 19.29
C ARG A 97 1.40 12.30 18.08
N ARG A 98 1.94 11.09 18.25
CA ARG A 98 2.58 10.34 17.16
C ARG A 98 1.55 9.90 16.11
N MET A 99 0.37 9.44 16.52
CA MET A 99 -0.73 9.13 15.59
C MET A 99 -1.16 10.35 14.77
N PHE A 100 -1.28 11.52 15.42
CA PHE A 100 -1.61 12.76 14.72
C PHE A 100 -0.55 13.15 13.68
N PHE A 101 0.75 12.99 14.00
CA PHE A 101 1.82 13.26 13.04
C PHE A 101 1.75 12.32 11.83
N VAL A 102 1.44 11.04 12.03
CA VAL A 102 1.30 10.05 10.95
C VAL A 102 0.10 10.40 10.07
N ASP A 103 -1.04 10.71 10.67
CA ASP A 103 -2.25 11.10 9.94
C ASP A 103 -2.03 12.41 9.14
N GLY A 104 -1.36 13.39 9.74
CA GLY A 104 -0.95 14.62 9.06
C GLY A 104 -0.01 14.36 7.88
N ALA A 105 0.96 13.44 8.05
CA ALA A 105 1.86 13.05 6.96
C ALA A 105 1.13 12.35 5.81
N LEU A 106 0.17 11.46 6.12
CA LEU A 106 -0.69 10.83 5.12
C LEU A 106 -1.51 11.87 4.35
N GLY A 107 -2.14 12.81 5.04
CA GLY A 107 -2.91 13.88 4.42
C GLY A 107 -2.08 14.77 3.51
N ILE A 108 -0.92 15.25 3.99
CA ILE A 108 -0.01 16.09 3.19
C ILE A 108 0.53 15.31 1.98
N GLY A 109 0.93 14.05 2.18
CA GLY A 109 1.40 13.18 1.10
C GLY A 109 0.35 12.99 0.01
N MET A 110 -0.91 12.78 0.40
CA MET A 110 -2.02 12.63 -0.55
C MET A 110 -2.30 13.92 -1.32
N LEU A 111 -2.26 15.09 -0.67
CA LEU A 111 -2.43 16.38 -1.34
C LEU A 111 -1.31 16.64 -2.35
N ILE A 112 -0.06 16.50 -1.92
CA ILE A 112 1.12 16.71 -2.77
C ILE A 112 1.10 15.72 -3.94
N GLY A 113 0.82 14.45 -3.67
CA GLY A 113 0.73 13.40 -4.68
C GLY A 113 -0.32 13.70 -5.76
N ASN A 114 -1.52 14.11 -5.36
CA ASN A 114 -2.57 14.46 -6.34
C ASN A 114 -2.18 15.65 -7.21
N VAL A 115 -1.65 16.73 -6.60
CA VAL A 115 -1.24 17.93 -7.35
C VAL A 115 -0.13 17.58 -8.35
N ILE A 116 0.95 16.94 -7.89
CA ILE A 116 2.10 16.61 -8.73
C ILE A 116 1.75 15.55 -9.79
N SER A 117 0.88 14.59 -9.48
CA SER A 117 0.52 13.51 -10.42
C SER A 117 -0.02 14.04 -11.76
N SER A 118 -0.81 15.11 -11.73
CA SER A 118 -1.40 15.72 -12.93
C SER A 118 -0.33 16.36 -13.84
N TYR A 119 0.65 17.04 -13.24
CA TYR A 119 1.78 17.63 -13.97
C TYR A 119 2.71 16.57 -14.56
N ILE A 120 3.01 15.52 -13.79
CA ILE A 120 3.85 14.40 -14.27
C ILE A 120 3.16 13.67 -15.42
N LEU A 121 1.85 13.45 -15.31
CA LEU A 121 1.05 12.83 -16.38
C LEU A 121 1.10 13.65 -17.67
N ALA A 122 1.03 14.98 -17.57
CA ALA A 122 1.12 15.87 -18.73
C ALA A 122 2.51 15.86 -19.38
N GLY A 123 3.59 15.73 -18.60
CA GLY A 123 4.96 15.78 -19.12
C GLY A 123 5.54 14.44 -19.59
N THR A 124 5.23 13.34 -18.90
CA THR A 124 5.85 12.02 -19.12
C THR A 124 4.87 10.93 -19.53
N GLY A 125 3.56 11.25 -19.60
CA GLY A 125 2.51 10.30 -19.90
C GLY A 125 2.33 9.25 -18.81
N THR A 126 1.53 8.23 -19.13
CA THR A 126 1.08 7.24 -18.15
C THR A 126 2.20 6.32 -17.66
N ILE A 127 3.18 6.00 -18.52
CA ILE A 127 4.33 5.16 -18.18
C ILE A 127 5.20 5.86 -17.12
N GLY A 128 5.48 7.15 -17.30
CA GLY A 128 6.34 7.91 -16.38
C GLY A 128 5.75 7.96 -14.97
N VAL A 129 4.44 8.22 -14.86
CA VAL A 129 3.72 8.25 -13.58
C VAL A 129 3.84 6.91 -12.84
N PHE A 130 3.54 5.79 -13.52
CA PHE A 130 3.58 4.47 -12.88
C PHE A 130 4.99 3.99 -12.55
N THR A 131 5.99 4.36 -13.36
CA THR A 131 7.40 4.03 -13.09
C THR A 131 7.90 4.77 -11.84
N ILE A 132 7.52 6.05 -11.70
CA ILE A 132 7.84 6.83 -10.49
C ILE A 132 7.14 6.24 -9.27
N ALA A 133 5.86 5.87 -9.38
CA ALA A 133 5.11 5.22 -8.30
C ALA A 133 5.77 3.90 -7.85
N ALA A 134 6.12 3.03 -8.80
CA ALA A 134 6.81 1.77 -8.49
C ALA A 134 8.18 2.01 -7.83
N SER A 135 8.90 3.06 -8.23
CA SER A 135 10.18 3.42 -7.62
C SER A 135 10.02 3.87 -6.16
N ILE A 136 8.97 4.65 -5.87
CA ILE A 136 8.65 5.10 -4.51
C ILE A 136 8.25 3.90 -3.64
N ASP A 137 7.44 2.97 -4.15
CA ASP A 137 7.07 1.76 -3.42
C ASP A 137 8.29 0.88 -3.11
N LEU A 138 9.22 0.77 -4.06
CA LEU A 138 10.46 0.02 -3.86
C LEU A 138 11.35 0.66 -2.79
N LEU A 139 11.47 1.99 -2.78
CA LEU A 139 12.17 2.72 -1.73
C LEU A 139 11.50 2.54 -0.37
N ALA A 140 10.18 2.60 -0.30
CA ALA A 140 9.42 2.37 0.92
C ALA A 140 9.61 0.93 1.44
N LEU A 141 9.60 -0.05 0.54
CA LEU A 141 9.85 -1.45 0.85
C LEU A 141 11.27 -1.67 1.39
N LEU A 142 12.28 -1.07 0.75
CA LEU A 142 13.66 -1.11 1.24
C LEU A 142 13.78 -0.48 2.63
N TYR A 143 13.14 0.66 2.84
CA TYR A 143 13.10 1.30 4.16
C TYR A 143 12.46 0.37 5.21
N LEU A 144 11.36 -0.29 4.88
CA LEU A 144 10.70 -1.27 5.75
C LEU A 144 11.58 -2.47 6.07
N LEU A 145 12.33 -2.97 5.09
CA LEU A 145 13.22 -4.12 5.30
C LEU A 145 14.41 -3.77 6.20
N PHE A 146 15.03 -2.60 6.00
CA PHE A 146 16.27 -2.22 6.70
C PHE A 146 16.06 -1.48 8.03
N PHE A 147 15.03 -0.64 8.14
CA PHE A 147 14.84 0.26 9.29
C PHE A 147 13.70 -0.13 10.22
N VAL A 148 12.71 -0.89 9.75
CA VAL A 148 11.60 -1.31 10.60
C VAL A 148 11.93 -2.67 11.20
N ASP A 149 12.42 -2.63 12.44
CA ASP A 149 12.51 -3.82 13.29
C ASP A 149 11.12 -4.26 13.75
N GLU A 150 10.99 -5.55 14.02
CA GLU A 150 9.71 -6.18 14.36
C GLU A 150 9.19 -5.64 15.70
N SER A 151 8.11 -4.84 15.68
CA SER A 151 7.53 -4.25 16.90
C SER A 151 6.83 -5.27 17.78
N LEU A 152 6.43 -6.41 17.20
CA LEU A 152 5.80 -7.49 17.94
C LEU A 152 6.89 -8.36 18.55
N GLN A 153 7.13 -8.15 19.85
CA GLN A 153 7.58 -9.26 20.68
C GLN A 153 6.49 -10.33 20.61
N ILE A 154 6.70 -11.36 19.78
CA ILE A 154 5.91 -12.58 19.84
C ILE A 154 6.15 -13.13 21.25
N GLN A 155 5.27 -12.79 22.21
CA GLN A 155 5.27 -13.48 23.49
C GLN A 155 4.97 -14.93 23.16
N HIS A 156 6.02 -15.73 23.26
CA HIS A 156 5.98 -17.17 23.35
C HIS A 156 5.26 -17.51 24.67
N GLU A 157 3.94 -17.33 24.70
CA GLU A 157 3.08 -17.95 25.69
C GLU A 157 3.19 -19.46 25.44
N ARG A 158 4.09 -20.06 26.23
CA ARG A 158 4.26 -21.49 26.42
C ARG A 158 2.90 -22.19 26.41
N LYS A 159 2.81 -23.26 25.63
CA LYS A 159 2.12 -24.47 26.08
C LYS A 159 3.11 -25.61 26.10
#